data_AF-A0AAQ1UG17-F1
#
_entry.id   AF-A0AAQ1UG17-F1
#
_cell.length_a   1.000
_cell.length_b   1.000
_cell.length_c   1.000
_cell.angle_alpha   90.00
_cell.angle_beta   90.00
_cell.angle_gamma   90.00
#
_symmetry.space_group_name_H-M   'P 1'
#
loop_
_entity.id
_entity.type
_entity.pdbx_description
1 polymer ?
#
loop_
_entity_poly.entity_id
_entity_poly.type
_entity_poly.pdbx_seq_one_letter_code
_entity_poly.pdbx_strand_id
1 'polypeptide(L)'
;MNKILRYSLLAILALVSSLSFAQMEVTFTAGVEKGTFTGSGNLASGNDKIIKEGVTIETSNGAFAAQNYKSQAHEYRIYKSSNFTVTSTVGNITKVTFTCFANGDTKYGPGCFTTASTGEYTFESDGSTGTWTGTATTISLKAIKNQVRASKIVVTIDTTTDIKGIENRKEDTNAPIYNLAGQRVGKDYKGVVIKNGQKYIQR
;
A
#
# COMPACT_ATOMS: atom_id res chain seq x y z
N MET A 1 17.20 -32.38 -44.56
CA MET A 1 18.12 -31.23 -44.41
C MET A 1 17.91 -30.26 -45.56
N ASN A 2 17.44 -29.05 -45.26
CA ASN A 2 17.87 -27.74 -45.81
C ASN A 2 16.76 -26.70 -45.52
N LYS A 3 16.99 -25.84 -44.54
CA LYS A 3 17.42 -24.42 -44.66
C LYS A 3 16.25 -23.45 -44.86
N ILE A 4 15.67 -22.99 -43.75
CA ILE A 4 15.02 -21.68 -43.67
C ILE A 4 15.79 -20.84 -42.64
N LEU A 5 16.80 -20.19 -43.20
CA LEU A 5 17.30 -18.84 -42.96
C LEU A 5 17.08 -18.20 -41.56
N ARG A 6 18.23 -17.93 -40.93
CA ARG A 6 18.45 -16.93 -39.87
C ARG A 6 17.93 -15.54 -40.28
N TYR A 7 17.69 -14.71 -39.26
CA TYR A 7 17.42 -13.26 -39.27
C TYR A 7 15.96 -12.82 -39.10
N SER A 8 15.49 -12.90 -37.86
CA SER A 8 14.55 -11.99 -37.18
C SER A 8 14.37 -12.63 -35.79
N LEU A 9 14.97 -12.17 -34.70
CA LEU A 9 14.81 -10.85 -34.14
C LEU A 9 15.85 -10.74 -33.01
N LEU A 10 16.82 -9.85 -33.16
CA LEU A 10 17.56 -9.26 -32.04
C LEU A 10 16.56 -8.46 -31.19
N ALA A 11 15.76 -9.14 -30.37
CA ALA A 11 14.89 -8.53 -29.35
C ALA A 11 14.85 -9.41 -28.09
N ILE A 12 15.99 -9.97 -27.68
CA ILE A 12 16.13 -10.69 -26.38
C ILE A 12 16.93 -9.81 -25.40
N LEU A 13 16.93 -8.49 -25.55
CA LEU A 13 17.60 -7.61 -24.60
C LEU A 13 16.98 -6.21 -24.54
N ALA A 14 15.75 -6.12 -24.05
CA ALA A 14 15.25 -4.96 -23.31
C ALA A 14 13.86 -5.27 -22.75
N LEU A 15 13.68 -5.01 -21.46
CA LEU A 15 12.40 -4.76 -20.79
C LEU A 15 11.56 -5.94 -20.29
N VAL A 16 12.21 -6.89 -19.62
CA VAL A 16 11.67 -7.37 -18.33
C VAL A 16 12.78 -7.24 -17.30
N SER A 17 13.25 -6.00 -17.05
CA SER A 17 13.66 -5.71 -15.69
C SER A 17 12.38 -5.86 -14.88
N SER A 18 12.22 -7.00 -14.22
CA SER A 18 11.33 -7.12 -13.09
C SER A 18 11.62 -5.92 -12.19
N LEU A 19 10.82 -4.86 -12.34
CA LEU A 19 10.71 -3.81 -11.36
C LEU A 19 10.10 -4.52 -10.15
N SER A 20 10.96 -5.20 -9.39
CA SER A 20 10.66 -5.55 -8.01
C SER A 20 10.60 -4.21 -7.30
N PHE A 21 9.46 -3.54 -7.42
CA PHE A 21 9.17 -2.39 -6.59
C PHE A 21 9.34 -2.85 -5.14
N ALA A 22 10.12 -2.11 -4.35
CA ALA A 22 10.33 -2.44 -2.95
C ALA A 22 8.97 -2.36 -2.24
N GLN A 23 8.38 -3.52 -1.98
CA GLN A 23 7.13 -3.64 -1.26
C GLN A 23 7.46 -3.96 0.19
N MET A 24 6.95 -3.15 1.12
CA MET A 24 7.13 -3.38 2.54
C MET A 24 5.92 -4.15 3.09
N GLU A 25 6.18 -5.21 3.85
CA GLU A 25 5.13 -5.94 4.56
C GLU A 25 5.27 -5.75 6.07
N VAL A 26 4.24 -5.17 6.68
CA VAL A 26 4.14 -5.04 8.13
C VAL A 26 3.19 -6.12 8.64
N THR A 27 3.73 -7.07 9.40
CA THR A 27 2.95 -8.18 9.97
C THR A 27 2.62 -7.90 11.43
N PHE A 28 1.33 -8.01 11.77
CA PHE A 28 0.81 -8.02 13.13
C PHE A 28 0.37 -9.45 13.47
N THR A 29 0.94 -10.03 14.52
CA THR A 29 0.61 -11.38 14.98
C THR A 29 -0.02 -11.31 16.36
N ALA A 30 -1.23 -11.83 16.51
CA ALA A 30 -1.95 -11.78 17.78
C ALA A 30 -1.12 -12.44 18.89
N GLY A 31 -0.95 -11.74 20.01
CA GLY A 31 -0.12 -12.18 21.13
C GLY A 31 1.33 -11.70 21.08
N VAL A 32 1.80 -11.21 19.93
CA VAL A 32 3.12 -10.55 19.80
C VAL A 32 2.94 -9.05 19.95
N GLU A 33 2.30 -8.42 18.97
CA GLU A 33 1.87 -7.03 19.10
C GLU A 33 0.51 -7.01 19.82
N LYS A 34 0.37 -6.16 20.84
CA LYS A 34 -0.83 -6.10 21.67
C LYS A 34 -1.30 -4.66 21.80
N GLY A 35 -2.61 -4.49 21.76
CA GLY A 35 -3.24 -3.26 22.20
C GLY A 35 -3.47 -3.25 23.71
N THR A 36 -4.45 -2.46 24.14
CA THR A 36 -4.79 -2.25 25.55
C THR A 36 -5.89 -3.19 26.03
N PHE A 37 -6.86 -3.53 25.18
CA PHE A 37 -8.05 -4.26 25.60
C PHE A 37 -7.85 -5.77 25.47
N THR A 38 -8.26 -6.51 26.51
CA THR A 38 -7.92 -7.93 26.73
C THR A 38 -9.06 -8.89 26.38
N GLY A 39 -10.23 -8.35 26.01
CA GLY A 39 -11.38 -9.19 25.66
C GLY A 39 -12.09 -9.84 26.85
N SER A 40 -11.67 -9.54 28.09
CA SER A 40 -12.28 -10.01 29.35
C SER A 40 -11.93 -9.10 30.53
N GLY A 41 -12.68 -9.18 31.63
CA GLY A 41 -12.37 -8.44 32.85
C GLY A 41 -12.37 -6.91 32.68
N ASN A 42 -11.57 -6.22 33.50
CA ASN A 42 -11.33 -4.79 33.34
C ASN A 42 -10.56 -4.55 32.03
N LEU A 43 -11.03 -3.61 31.21
CA LEU A 43 -10.59 -3.42 29.81
C LEU A 43 -10.99 -4.56 28.87
N ALA A 44 -12.24 -5.03 29.01
CA ALA A 44 -12.80 -6.05 28.11
C ALA A 44 -12.89 -5.60 26.64
N SER A 45 -13.34 -4.37 26.35
CA SER A 45 -13.44 -3.86 24.98
C SER A 45 -13.51 -2.33 24.93
N GLY A 46 -12.98 -1.74 23.87
CA GLY A 46 -13.07 -0.31 23.60
C GLY A 46 -12.24 0.06 22.38
N ASN A 47 -11.95 1.36 22.19
CA ASN A 47 -11.08 1.78 21.10
C ASN A 47 -9.67 1.23 21.33
N ASP A 48 -9.19 0.36 20.44
CA ASP A 48 -7.90 -0.29 20.62
C ASP A 48 -7.00 -0.09 19.40
N LYS A 49 -5.69 -0.02 19.63
CA LYS A 49 -4.71 0.46 18.66
C LYS A 49 -3.36 -0.23 18.81
N ILE A 50 -2.71 -0.52 17.69
CA ILE A 50 -1.33 -0.96 17.61
C ILE A 50 -0.62 -0.16 16.53
N ILE A 51 0.60 0.28 16.80
CA ILE A 51 1.48 0.97 15.85
C ILE A 51 2.75 0.15 15.66
N LYS A 52 3.13 -0.12 14.41
CA LYS A 52 4.35 -0.84 14.04
C LYS A 52 4.85 -0.32 12.71
N GLU A 53 6.14 0.04 12.63
CA GLU A 53 6.81 0.39 11.36
C GLU A 53 6.07 1.48 10.54
N GLY A 54 5.49 2.47 11.23
CA GLY A 54 4.74 3.55 10.59
C GLY A 54 3.34 3.18 10.08
N VAL A 55 2.88 1.95 10.36
CA VAL A 55 1.52 1.47 10.15
C VAL A 55 0.78 1.43 11.49
N THR A 56 -0.45 1.96 11.49
CA THR A 56 -1.37 1.88 12.63
C THR A 56 -2.55 1.00 12.26
N ILE A 57 -2.88 0.01 13.10
CA ILE A 57 -4.17 -0.67 13.08
C ILE A 57 -4.99 -0.20 14.28
N GLU A 58 -6.26 0.12 14.06
CA GLU A 58 -7.15 0.66 15.10
C GLU A 58 -8.55 0.08 14.97
N THR A 59 -9.24 -0.04 16.09
CA THR A 59 -10.67 -0.38 16.17
C THR A 59 -11.42 0.67 16.96
N SER A 60 -12.67 0.92 16.58
CA SER A 60 -13.59 1.74 17.38
C SER A 60 -14.20 0.97 18.56
N ASN A 61 -14.19 -0.37 18.51
CA ASN A 61 -14.53 -1.25 19.61
C ASN A 61 -13.91 -2.64 19.37
N GLY A 62 -12.78 -2.90 20.02
CA GLY A 62 -11.98 -4.10 19.84
C GLY A 62 -11.26 -4.52 21.10
N ALA A 63 -10.50 -5.60 20.95
CA ALA A 63 -9.54 -6.07 21.94
C ALA A 63 -8.37 -6.74 21.22
N PHE A 64 -7.22 -6.08 21.19
CA PHE A 64 -6.02 -6.55 20.51
C PHE A 64 -5.02 -7.23 21.44
N ALA A 65 -5.27 -7.27 22.74
CA ALA A 65 -4.54 -8.10 23.70
C ALA A 65 -5.33 -9.36 24.11
N ALA A 66 -6.34 -9.76 23.33
CA ALA A 66 -7.25 -10.80 23.74
C ALA A 66 -6.68 -12.22 23.64
N GLN A 67 -7.14 -13.07 24.55
CA GLN A 67 -6.90 -14.51 24.52
C GLN A 67 -8.23 -15.25 24.65
N ASN A 68 -8.38 -16.32 23.87
CA ASN A 68 -9.50 -17.21 23.96
C ASN A 68 -9.37 -18.09 25.23
N TYR A 69 -10.37 -18.07 26.10
CA TYR A 69 -10.32 -18.84 27.34
C TYR A 69 -10.19 -20.37 27.12
N LYS A 70 -10.86 -20.90 26.08
CA LYS A 70 -10.88 -22.35 25.85
C LYS A 70 -9.65 -22.82 25.07
N SER A 71 -9.35 -22.17 23.95
CA SER A 71 -8.23 -22.58 23.09
C SER A 71 -6.89 -21.98 23.50
N GLN A 72 -6.88 -20.99 24.42
CA GLN A 72 -5.70 -20.21 24.80
C GLN A 72 -5.06 -19.45 23.64
N ALA A 73 -5.69 -19.42 22.46
CA ALA A 73 -5.21 -18.72 21.29
C ALA A 73 -5.33 -17.20 21.47
N HIS A 74 -4.32 -16.46 21.05
CA HIS A 74 -4.38 -15.00 21.00
C HIS A 74 -5.16 -14.53 19.79
N GLU A 75 -5.99 -13.51 19.98
CA GLU A 75 -6.96 -13.03 18.98
C GLU A 75 -6.91 -11.50 18.93
N TYR A 76 -6.86 -10.95 17.73
CA TYR A 76 -7.32 -9.59 17.47
C TYR A 76 -8.84 -9.63 17.30
N ARG A 77 -9.56 -9.12 18.30
CA ARG A 77 -11.03 -9.08 18.29
C ARG A 77 -11.51 -7.74 17.74
N ILE A 78 -12.25 -7.78 16.64
CA ILE A 78 -12.98 -6.63 16.10
C ILE A 78 -14.46 -6.89 16.36
N TYR A 79 -15.05 -6.25 17.39
CA TYR A 79 -16.43 -6.51 17.78
C TYR A 79 -17.43 -6.09 16.71
N LYS A 80 -18.64 -6.67 16.74
CA LYS A 80 -19.73 -6.31 15.81
C LYS A 80 -19.98 -4.81 15.86
N SER A 81 -20.21 -4.21 14.69
CA SER A 81 -20.36 -2.78 14.44
C SER A 81 -19.11 -1.93 14.65
N SER A 82 -17.96 -2.51 15.03
CA SER A 82 -16.70 -1.78 15.09
C SER A 82 -16.18 -1.48 13.68
N ASN A 83 -15.65 -0.28 13.52
CA ASN A 83 -14.73 0.01 12.43
C ASN A 83 -13.37 -0.62 12.75
N PHE A 84 -12.69 -1.10 11.72
CA PHE A 84 -11.28 -1.46 11.72
C PHE A 84 -10.58 -0.58 10.68
N THR A 85 -9.59 0.17 11.13
CA THR A 85 -8.89 1.17 10.33
C THR A 85 -7.42 0.80 10.25
N VAL A 86 -6.85 0.85 9.05
CA VAL A 86 -5.39 0.79 8.86
C VAL A 86 -4.95 2.11 8.25
N THR A 87 -3.95 2.73 8.85
CA THR A 87 -3.32 3.95 8.36
C THR A 87 -1.83 3.73 8.19
N SER A 88 -1.29 4.22 7.07
CA SER A 88 0.14 4.17 6.76
C SER A 88 0.69 5.58 6.63
N THR A 89 1.83 5.83 7.26
CA THR A 89 2.61 7.08 7.13
C THR A 89 3.84 6.93 6.22
N VAL A 90 4.09 5.72 5.74
CA VAL A 90 5.32 5.32 5.04
C VAL A 90 5.11 5.10 3.53
N GLY A 91 3.86 4.98 3.09
CA GLY A 91 3.50 4.77 1.69
C GLY A 91 2.03 4.40 1.52
N ASN A 92 1.60 4.15 0.28
CA ASN A 92 0.23 3.71 0.01
C ASN A 92 0.06 2.23 0.36
N ILE A 93 -0.99 1.91 1.11
CA ILE A 93 -1.40 0.54 1.38
C ILE A 93 -1.95 -0.03 0.07
N THR A 94 -1.40 -1.17 -0.35
CA THR A 94 -1.81 -1.88 -1.58
C THR A 94 -2.61 -3.13 -1.30
N LYS A 95 -2.36 -3.77 -0.16
CA LYS A 95 -3.06 -4.98 0.28
C LYS A 95 -3.12 -5.06 1.80
N VAL A 96 -4.23 -5.55 2.33
CA VAL A 96 -4.33 -5.96 3.73
C VAL A 96 -4.94 -7.34 3.80
N THR A 97 -4.23 -8.30 4.39
CA THR A 97 -4.70 -9.67 4.54
C THR A 97 -4.97 -9.99 6.01
N PHE A 98 -6.12 -10.58 6.27
CA PHE A 98 -6.56 -11.06 7.58
C PHE A 98 -6.59 -12.58 7.56
N THR A 99 -5.90 -13.23 8.48
CA THR A 99 -6.08 -14.65 8.75
C THR A 99 -6.94 -14.79 10.00
N CYS A 100 -8.12 -15.39 9.88
CA CYS A 100 -9.10 -15.51 10.96
C CYS A 100 -9.13 -16.91 11.58
N PHE A 101 -9.84 -17.04 12.71
CA PHE A 101 -10.05 -18.34 13.37
C PHE A 101 -11.26 -19.12 12.82
N ALA A 102 -12.12 -18.47 12.05
CA ALA A 102 -13.27 -19.10 11.40
C ALA A 102 -13.28 -18.78 9.91
N ASN A 103 -14.03 -19.57 9.15
CA ASN A 103 -14.03 -19.50 7.69
C ASN A 103 -15.22 -18.69 7.19
N GLY A 104 -15.06 -18.09 6.00
CA GLY A 104 -16.14 -17.43 5.30
C GLY A 104 -16.81 -16.34 6.13
N ASP A 105 -18.13 -16.31 6.08
CA ASP A 105 -18.97 -15.35 6.79
C ASP A 105 -19.57 -15.89 8.10
N THR A 106 -19.10 -17.05 8.56
CA THR A 106 -19.45 -17.57 9.89
C THR A 106 -18.96 -16.62 10.98
N LYS A 107 -19.54 -16.73 12.18
CA LYS A 107 -19.14 -15.90 13.33
C LYS A 107 -17.62 -16.03 13.55
N TYR A 108 -16.93 -14.88 13.62
CA TYR A 108 -15.47 -14.73 13.73
C TYR A 108 -14.67 -14.80 12.42
N GLY A 109 -15.32 -15.13 11.30
CA GLY A 109 -14.68 -15.27 10.00
C GLY A 109 -14.45 -13.94 9.26
N PRO A 110 -13.63 -13.96 8.20
CA PRO A 110 -13.26 -12.77 7.44
C PRO A 110 -14.45 -12.14 6.69
N GLY A 111 -15.45 -12.93 6.30
CA GLY A 111 -16.67 -12.49 5.65
C GLY A 111 -17.63 -11.72 6.57
N CYS A 112 -17.28 -11.55 7.84
CA CYS A 112 -18.01 -10.67 8.75
C CYS A 112 -17.69 -9.18 8.56
N PHE A 113 -16.56 -8.86 7.92
CA PHE A 113 -16.32 -7.51 7.40
C PHE A 113 -17.21 -7.24 6.18
N THR A 114 -17.73 -6.02 6.08
CA THR A 114 -18.47 -5.55 4.91
C THR A 114 -17.87 -4.26 4.41
N THR A 115 -17.90 -4.07 3.08
CA THR A 115 -17.58 -2.85 2.30
C THR A 115 -16.44 -1.99 2.84
N ALA A 116 -15.36 -1.91 2.07
CA ALA A 116 -14.32 -0.93 2.32
C ALA A 116 -14.77 0.47 1.89
N SER A 117 -14.31 1.51 2.61
CA SER A 117 -14.51 2.91 2.21
C SER A 117 -13.80 3.26 0.89
N THR A 118 -12.77 2.51 0.54
CA THR A 118 -11.93 2.64 -0.65
C THR A 118 -11.44 1.25 -1.04
N GLY A 119 -11.15 1.02 -2.33
CA GLY A 119 -10.67 -0.30 -2.80
C GLY A 119 -11.73 -1.40 -2.68
N GLU A 120 -11.28 -2.65 -2.73
CA GLU A 120 -12.14 -3.82 -2.73
C GLU A 120 -11.75 -4.77 -1.59
N TYR A 121 -12.75 -5.34 -0.91
CA TYR A 121 -12.53 -6.38 0.10
C TYR A 121 -13.21 -7.67 -0.35
N THR A 122 -12.44 -8.75 -0.42
CA THR A 122 -12.89 -10.11 -0.73
C THR A 122 -12.51 -11.06 0.40
N PHE A 123 -13.13 -12.24 0.43
CA PHE A 123 -12.81 -13.28 1.40
C PHE A 123 -13.04 -14.67 0.79
N GLU A 124 -12.36 -15.66 1.35
CA GLU A 124 -12.54 -17.07 0.98
C GLU A 124 -13.84 -17.60 1.59
N SER A 125 -14.79 -18.09 0.79
CA SER A 125 -16.08 -18.63 1.28
C SER A 125 -15.91 -19.77 2.28
N ASP A 126 -14.94 -20.64 2.01
CA ASP A 126 -14.64 -21.83 2.81
C ASP A 126 -13.27 -21.75 3.50
N GLY A 127 -12.61 -20.59 3.40
CA GLY A 127 -11.29 -20.33 3.95
C GLY A 127 -11.30 -19.25 5.02
N SER A 128 -10.17 -19.14 5.73
CA SER A 128 -10.02 -18.23 6.87
C SER A 128 -9.48 -16.86 6.47
N THR A 129 -9.23 -16.63 5.18
CA THR A 129 -8.56 -15.43 4.70
C THR A 129 -9.53 -14.40 4.16
N GLY A 130 -9.36 -13.15 4.61
CA GLY A 130 -9.95 -11.96 4.02
C GLY A 130 -8.86 -11.07 3.44
N THR A 131 -9.10 -10.46 2.29
CA THR A 131 -8.12 -9.60 1.63
C THR A 131 -8.77 -8.32 1.14
N TRP A 132 -8.22 -7.20 1.58
CA TRP A 132 -8.43 -5.91 0.96
C TRP A 132 -7.34 -5.63 -0.09
N THR A 133 -7.71 -5.09 -1.25
CA THR A 133 -6.78 -4.57 -2.27
C THR A 133 -7.22 -3.20 -2.76
N GLY A 134 -6.25 -2.32 -3.05
CA GLY A 134 -6.51 -0.98 -3.57
C GLY A 134 -5.26 -0.13 -3.49
N THR A 135 -5.43 1.20 -3.47
CA THR A 135 -4.34 2.15 -3.23
C THR A 135 -4.87 3.26 -2.32
N ALA A 136 -4.45 3.27 -1.05
CA ALA A 136 -4.87 4.29 -0.10
C ALA A 136 -3.87 4.45 1.05
N THR A 137 -3.77 5.64 1.63
CA THR A 137 -3.02 5.85 2.88
C THR A 137 -3.82 5.46 4.13
N THR A 138 -5.14 5.36 4.00
CA THR A 138 -6.05 4.89 5.07
C THR A 138 -7.15 4.02 4.48
N ILE A 139 -7.42 2.88 5.11
CA ILE A 139 -8.56 2.01 4.80
C ILE A 139 -9.48 1.94 6.02
N SER A 140 -10.78 1.76 5.78
CA SER A 140 -11.74 1.44 6.84
C SER A 140 -12.63 0.29 6.40
N LEU A 141 -12.66 -0.78 7.20
CA LEU A 141 -13.59 -1.91 7.10
C LEU A 141 -14.52 -1.89 8.32
N LYS A 142 -15.71 -2.48 8.20
CA LYS A 142 -16.65 -2.56 9.33
C LYS A 142 -17.13 -3.98 9.55
N ALA A 143 -17.03 -4.48 10.79
CA ALA A 143 -17.48 -5.83 11.16
C ALA A 143 -19.02 -5.84 11.34
N ILE A 144 -19.77 -5.97 10.25
CA ILE A 144 -21.24 -5.79 10.27
C ILE A 144 -21.99 -7.07 10.60
N LYS A 145 -21.67 -8.20 9.97
CA LYS A 145 -22.45 -9.44 10.19
C LYS A 145 -22.29 -9.91 11.63
N ASN A 146 -21.04 -10.08 12.07
CA ASN A 146 -20.65 -10.46 13.43
C ASN A 146 -19.27 -9.89 13.77
N GLN A 147 -18.79 -10.18 15.00
CA GLN A 147 -17.39 -9.96 15.37
C GLN A 147 -16.45 -10.75 14.42
N VAL A 148 -15.31 -10.15 14.08
CA VAL A 148 -14.17 -10.82 13.42
C VAL A 148 -13.10 -11.13 14.46
N ARG A 149 -12.43 -12.28 14.34
CA ARG A 149 -11.27 -12.63 15.16
C ARG A 149 -10.11 -13.07 14.28
N ALA A 150 -9.10 -12.20 14.19
CA ALA A 150 -7.90 -12.46 13.41
C ALA A 150 -6.77 -13.00 14.30
N SER A 151 -6.02 -13.99 13.80
CA SER A 151 -4.75 -14.43 14.38
C SER A 151 -3.57 -13.62 13.81
N LYS A 152 -3.72 -13.12 12.59
CA LYS A 152 -2.69 -12.38 11.85
C LYS A 152 -3.30 -11.34 10.93
N ILE A 153 -2.64 -10.20 10.84
CA ILE A 153 -2.93 -9.14 9.87
C ILE A 153 -1.63 -8.76 9.19
N VAL A 154 -1.60 -8.79 7.86
CA VAL A 154 -0.44 -8.38 7.06
C VAL A 154 -0.84 -7.17 6.24
N VAL A 155 -0.10 -6.07 6.39
CA VAL A 155 -0.31 -4.83 5.66
C VAL A 155 0.84 -4.67 4.68
N THR A 156 0.50 -4.63 3.41
CA THR A 156 1.45 -4.51 2.32
C THR A 156 1.42 -3.08 1.77
N ILE A 157 2.59 -2.47 1.68
CA ILE A 157 2.76 -1.05 1.37
C ILE A 157 3.65 -0.91 0.15
N ASP A 158 3.17 -0.10 -0.78
CA ASP A 158 3.99 0.41 -1.86
C ASP A 158 4.83 1.57 -1.34
N THR A 159 6.16 1.36 -1.30
CA THR A 159 7.13 2.36 -0.86
C THR A 159 7.77 3.11 -2.02
N THR A 160 7.28 2.91 -3.25
CA THR A 160 7.78 3.64 -4.39
C THR A 160 7.53 5.13 -4.21
N THR A 161 8.60 5.90 -4.40
CA THR A 161 8.47 7.34 -4.54
C THR A 161 8.07 7.61 -5.98
N ASP A 162 6.79 7.97 -6.20
CA ASP A 162 6.36 8.48 -7.49
C ASP A 162 7.30 9.59 -7.97
N ILE A 163 7.59 9.65 -9.27
CA ILE A 163 8.15 10.85 -9.87
C ILE A 163 7.08 11.93 -9.74
N LYS A 164 7.29 12.91 -8.85
CA LYS A 164 6.38 14.04 -8.66
C LYS A 164 6.47 15.01 -9.85
N GLY A 165 5.98 14.56 -11.00
CA GLY A 165 5.91 15.33 -12.24
C GLY A 165 7.28 15.74 -12.80
N ILE A 166 7.23 16.27 -14.03
CA ILE A 166 8.34 17.05 -14.59
C ILE A 166 8.10 18.48 -14.10
N GLU A 167 8.87 18.93 -13.12
CA GLU A 167 8.89 20.36 -12.83
C GLU A 167 9.51 21.08 -14.03
N ASN A 168 8.68 21.76 -14.82
CA ASN A 168 9.20 22.74 -15.76
C ASN A 168 9.89 23.82 -14.93
N ARG A 169 11.23 23.84 -14.97
CA ARG A 169 12.03 24.91 -14.38
C ARG A 169 11.45 26.23 -14.88
N LYS A 170 11.10 27.14 -13.96
CA LYS A 170 10.59 28.48 -14.30
C LYS A 170 11.53 29.12 -15.32
N GLU A 171 10.96 29.73 -16.37
CA GLU A 171 11.76 30.51 -17.30
C GLU A 171 12.44 31.65 -16.54
N ASP A 172 13.75 31.56 -16.38
CA ASP A 172 14.57 32.73 -16.10
C ASP A 172 14.79 33.48 -17.42
N THR A 173 14.13 34.61 -17.56
CA THR A 173 14.23 35.46 -18.75
C THR A 173 15.62 36.06 -18.93
N ASN A 174 16.43 36.13 -17.87
CA ASN A 174 17.78 36.67 -17.83
C ASN A 174 18.88 35.60 -17.99
N ALA A 175 18.49 34.33 -18.14
CA ALA A 175 19.44 33.25 -18.30
C ALA A 175 20.33 33.45 -19.54
N PRO A 176 21.66 33.20 -19.42
CA PRO A 176 22.56 33.24 -20.56
C PRO A 176 22.10 32.28 -21.68
N ILE A 177 22.25 32.73 -22.92
CA ILE A 177 21.93 31.95 -24.12
C ILE A 177 23.25 31.44 -24.71
N TYR A 178 23.32 30.14 -25.02
CA TYR A 178 24.50 29.53 -25.64
C TYR A 178 24.13 28.89 -26.98
N ASN A 179 25.04 28.93 -27.95
CA ASN A 179 24.92 28.09 -29.14
C ASN A 179 25.36 26.64 -28.86
N LEU A 180 25.24 25.74 -29.83
CA LEU A 180 25.63 24.33 -29.69
C LEU A 180 27.15 24.11 -29.48
N ALA A 181 27.98 25.12 -29.76
CA ALA A 181 29.41 25.08 -29.51
C ALA A 181 29.78 25.57 -28.09
N GLY A 182 28.80 25.94 -27.26
CA GLY A 182 29.01 26.43 -25.90
C GLY A 182 29.43 27.91 -25.83
N GLN A 183 29.35 28.64 -26.93
CA GLN A 183 29.62 30.08 -26.94
C GLN A 183 28.38 30.86 -26.50
N ARG A 184 28.56 31.88 -25.67
CA ARG A 184 27.47 32.78 -25.26
C ARG A 184 27.04 33.63 -26.46
N VAL A 185 25.74 33.70 -26.72
CA VAL A 185 25.13 34.43 -27.85
C VAL A 185 24.04 35.40 -27.37
N GLY A 186 23.69 36.36 -28.22
CA GLY A 186 22.63 37.34 -27.99
C GLY A 186 21.24 36.86 -28.41
N LYS A 187 20.22 37.70 -28.19
CA LYS A 187 18.80 37.45 -28.57
C LYS A 187 18.55 37.49 -30.09
N ASP A 188 19.50 38.04 -30.84
CA ASP A 188 19.53 38.20 -32.29
C ASP A 188 20.07 36.95 -33.02
N TYR A 189 20.74 36.05 -32.29
CA TYR A 189 21.25 34.80 -32.85
C TYR A 189 20.12 33.93 -33.41
N LYS A 190 20.32 33.38 -34.61
CA LYS A 190 19.34 32.53 -35.30
C LYS A 190 19.78 31.08 -35.24
N GLY A 191 18.87 30.19 -34.86
CA GLY A 191 19.12 28.75 -34.82
C GLY A 191 18.86 28.12 -33.46
N VAL A 192 19.41 26.92 -33.26
CA VAL A 192 19.23 26.17 -32.01
C VAL A 192 20.14 26.75 -30.93
N VAL A 193 19.53 27.17 -29.81
CA VAL A 193 20.21 27.72 -28.65
C VAL A 193 19.87 26.92 -27.40
N ILE A 194 20.74 27.00 -26.39
CA ILE A 194 20.53 26.44 -25.06
C ILE A 194 20.30 27.61 -24.10
N LYS A 195 19.14 27.62 -23.44
CA LYS A 195 18.77 28.59 -22.38
C LYS A 195 18.20 27.79 -21.21
N ASN A 196 18.58 28.10 -19.97
CA ASN A 196 18.10 27.35 -18.79
C ASN A 196 18.31 25.82 -18.88
N GLY A 197 19.35 25.37 -19.59
CA GLY A 197 19.63 23.95 -19.81
C GLY A 197 18.69 23.24 -20.81
N GLN A 198 17.78 23.98 -21.46
CA GLN A 198 16.86 23.47 -22.46
C GLN A 198 17.19 24.02 -23.86
N LYS A 199 16.91 23.23 -24.90
CA LYS A 199 17.12 23.62 -26.30
C LYS A 199 15.89 24.39 -26.81
N TYR A 200 16.12 25.53 -27.43
CA TYR A 200 15.11 26.37 -28.07
C TYR A 200 15.52 26.68 -29.51
N ILE A 201 14.55 26.90 -30.40
CA ILE A 201 14.79 27.49 -31.72
C ILE A 201 14.59 28.99 -31.59
N GLN A 202 15.67 29.76 -31.73
CA GLN A 202 15.62 31.22 -31.78
C GLN A 202 15.50 31.67 -33.24
N ARG A 203 14.38 32.34 -33.54
CA ARG A 203 14.00 32.79 -34.89
C ARG A 203 14.40 34.22 -35.15
#